data_AF-A7HHJ5-F1
#
_entry.id   AF-A7HHJ5-F1
#
_cell.length_a   1.000
_cell.length_b   1.000
_cell.length_c   1.000
_cell.angle_alpha   90.00
_cell.angle_beta   90.00
_cell.angle_gamma   90.00
#
_symmetry.space_group_name_H-M   'P 1'
#
loop_
_entity.id
_entity.type
_entity.pdbx_description
1 polymer ?
#
loop_
_entity_poly.entity_id
_entity_poly.type
_entity_poly.pdbx_seq_one_letter_code
_entity_poly.pdbx_strand_id
1 'polypeptide(L)'
;MRTFPDLRIRDAVWDSQRAGRLLDDQQWADAREAFTALRARTAKLGVRSAYLAWGLAVALDNLGEAELAFEAACEAVKGDPMNPACQHSFDVIANRLRAALADPARTPDDPSTPRLYALLQDAGEADVPSHLAMASHLAHAGKAAEAMALLDAVTLLSPVSRDAWLHKAFLARALGDATLSATCEAQAAAIASSGVPFAIPAPRGALC
;
A
#
# COMPACT_ATOMS: atom_id res chain seq x y z
N MET A 1 -21.14 44.11 8.61
CA MET A 1 -20.31 44.27 7.40
C MET A 1 -20.32 42.92 6.70
N ARG A 2 -20.96 42.81 5.53
CA ARG A 2 -21.22 41.51 4.87
C ARG A 2 -19.89 40.85 4.46
N THR A 3 -19.67 39.67 5.02
CA THR A 3 -18.64 38.68 4.69
C THR A 3 -18.88 38.14 3.28
N PHE A 4 -18.37 38.83 2.26
CA PHE A 4 -18.22 38.22 0.94
C PHE A 4 -17.12 37.16 1.05
N PRO A 5 -17.29 35.94 0.50
CA PRO A 5 -16.17 35.02 0.39
C PRO A 5 -15.08 35.74 -0.38
N ASP A 6 -13.89 35.78 0.23
CA ASP A 6 -12.67 36.30 -0.37
C ASP A 6 -12.60 35.83 -1.84
N LEU A 7 -12.41 36.74 -2.79
CA LEU A 7 -12.39 36.41 -4.23
C LEU A 7 -11.44 35.24 -4.52
N ARG A 8 -10.35 35.14 -3.74
CA ARG A 8 -9.37 34.05 -3.79
C ARG A 8 -9.97 32.68 -3.49
N ILE A 9 -10.93 32.60 -2.56
CA ILE A 9 -11.65 31.36 -2.23
C ILE A 9 -12.63 31.01 -3.36
N ARG A 10 -13.31 32.02 -3.93
CA ARG A 10 -14.22 31.80 -5.06
C ARG A 10 -13.49 31.25 -6.28
N ASP A 11 -12.31 31.81 -6.59
CA ASP A 11 -11.48 31.34 -7.70
C ASP A 11 -10.99 29.90 -7.45
N ALA A 12 -10.60 29.58 -6.22
CA ALA A 12 -10.20 28.22 -5.84
C ALA A 12 -11.32 27.18 -6.02
N VAL A 13 -12.58 27.54 -5.79
CA VAL A 13 -13.73 26.65 -6.03
C VAL A 13 -13.94 26.41 -7.54
N TRP A 14 -13.80 27.43 -8.37
CA TRP A 14 -13.90 27.25 -9.83
C TRP A 14 -12.76 26.39 -10.37
N ASP A 15 -11.55 26.62 -9.88
CA ASP A 15 -10.38 25.83 -10.22
C ASP A 15 -10.53 24.37 -9.77
N SER A 16 -11.12 24.11 -8.59
CA SER A 16 -11.35 22.74 -8.13
C SER A 16 -12.34 22.00 -9.01
N GLN A 17 -13.41 22.66 -9.45
CA GLN A 17 -14.36 22.07 -10.40
C GLN A 17 -13.74 21.83 -11.77
N ARG A 18 -12.86 22.73 -12.23
CA ARG A 18 -12.11 22.53 -13.46
C ARG A 18 -11.15 21.34 -13.34
N ALA A 19 -10.42 21.22 -12.23
CA ALA A 19 -9.55 20.08 -11.97
C ALA A 19 -10.35 18.76 -11.91
N GLY A 20 -11.55 18.78 -11.32
CA GLY A 20 -12.47 17.63 -11.32
C GLY A 20 -12.85 17.19 -12.73
N ARG A 21 -13.17 18.12 -13.64
CA ARG A 21 -13.45 17.78 -15.05
C ARG A 21 -12.26 17.13 -15.75
N LEU A 22 -11.03 17.52 -15.43
CA LEU A 22 -9.84 16.86 -15.99
C LEU A 22 -9.75 15.38 -15.57
N LEU A 23 -10.23 15.02 -14.36
CA LEU A 23 -10.34 13.61 -13.96
C LEU A 23 -11.44 12.89 -14.74
N ASP A 24 -12.61 13.51 -14.87
CA ASP A 24 -13.74 12.94 -15.61
C ASP A 24 -13.36 12.67 -17.08
N ASP A 25 -12.59 13.60 -17.67
CA ASP A 25 -12.07 13.53 -19.04
C ASP A 25 -10.79 12.68 -19.18
N GLN A 26 -10.32 12.06 -18.09
CA GLN A 26 -9.12 11.20 -18.04
C GLN A 26 -7.82 11.90 -18.46
N GLN A 27 -7.75 13.22 -18.30
CA GLN A 27 -6.56 14.03 -18.56
C GLN A 27 -5.65 14.00 -17.32
N TRP A 28 -5.07 12.84 -17.03
CA TRP A 28 -4.39 12.57 -15.75
C TRP A 28 -3.21 13.51 -15.46
N ALA A 29 -2.38 13.79 -16.46
CA ALA A 29 -1.23 14.68 -16.31
C ALA A 29 -1.67 16.12 -15.97
N ASP A 30 -2.64 16.64 -16.71
CA ASP A 30 -3.20 17.98 -16.48
C ASP A 30 -3.93 18.05 -15.14
N ALA A 31 -4.66 16.99 -14.77
CA ALA A 31 -5.34 16.88 -13.48
C ALA A 31 -4.32 16.91 -12.33
N ARG A 32 -3.25 16.11 -12.41
CA ARG A 32 -2.17 16.10 -11.41
C ARG A 32 -1.58 17.49 -11.21
N GLU A 33 -1.28 18.20 -12.30
CA GLU A 33 -0.75 19.56 -12.23
C GLU A 33 -1.75 20.55 -11.62
N ALA A 34 -3.02 20.49 -12.06
CA ALA A 34 -4.07 21.35 -11.55
C ALA A 34 -4.31 21.15 -10.06
N PHE A 35 -4.42 19.91 -9.59
CA PHE A 35 -4.58 19.61 -8.16
C PHE A 35 -3.35 20.00 -7.34
N THR A 36 -2.14 19.75 -7.84
CA THR A 36 -0.90 20.15 -7.15
C THR A 36 -0.83 21.67 -6.96
N ALA A 37 -1.08 22.43 -8.03
CA ALA A 37 -1.09 23.88 -7.98
C ALA A 37 -2.18 24.41 -7.05
N LEU A 38 -3.38 23.84 -7.12
CA LEU A 38 -4.50 24.26 -6.30
C LEU A 38 -4.26 23.97 -4.82
N ARG A 39 -3.74 22.79 -4.46
CA ARG A 39 -3.34 22.45 -3.09
C ARG A 39 -2.32 23.43 -2.53
N ALA A 40 -1.30 23.78 -3.31
CA ALA A 40 -0.29 24.75 -2.90
C ALA A 40 -0.89 26.15 -2.67
N ARG A 41 -1.84 26.57 -3.52
CA ARG A 41 -2.54 27.86 -3.35
C ARG A 41 -3.45 27.86 -2.12
N THR A 42 -4.28 26.84 -1.92
CA THR A 42 -5.20 26.78 -0.78
C THR A 42 -4.44 26.65 0.54
N ALA A 43 -3.31 25.93 0.56
CA ALA A 43 -2.45 25.83 1.73
C ALA A 43 -1.91 27.19 2.19
N LYS A 44 -1.54 28.09 1.25
CA LYS A 44 -1.14 29.47 1.56
C LYS A 44 -2.27 30.31 2.17
N LEU A 45 -3.52 29.93 1.93
CA LEU A 45 -4.71 30.52 2.53
C LEU A 45 -5.12 29.83 3.85
N GLY A 46 -4.34 28.86 4.33
CA GLY A 46 -4.64 28.08 5.53
C GLY A 46 -5.73 27.01 5.32
N VAL A 47 -6.13 26.75 4.07
CA VAL A 47 -7.17 25.78 3.73
C VAL A 47 -6.54 24.48 3.25
N ARG A 48 -6.83 23.39 3.98
CA ARG A 48 -6.55 22.01 3.56
C ARG A 48 -7.86 21.35 3.14
N SER A 49 -7.84 20.57 2.07
CA SER A 49 -9.03 19.94 1.51
C SER A 49 -8.76 18.48 1.16
N ALA A 50 -9.53 17.59 1.78
CA ALA A 50 -9.50 16.15 1.49
C ALA A 50 -9.81 15.87 0.02
N TYR A 51 -10.75 16.61 -0.58
CA TYR A 51 -11.10 16.49 -2.00
C TYR A 51 -9.91 16.76 -2.93
N LEU A 52 -9.09 17.77 -2.61
CA LEU A 52 -7.91 18.08 -3.43
C LEU A 52 -6.80 17.03 -3.29
N ALA A 53 -6.62 16.48 -2.09
CA ALA A 53 -5.71 15.36 -1.87
C ALA A 53 -6.18 14.09 -2.60
N TRP A 54 -7.48 13.79 -2.54
CA TRP A 54 -8.11 12.67 -3.24
C TRP A 54 -7.96 12.79 -4.75
N GLY A 55 -8.30 13.96 -5.32
CA GLY A 55 -8.19 14.17 -6.77
C GLY A 55 -6.76 14.03 -7.27
N LEU A 56 -5.77 14.47 -6.48
CA LEU A 56 -4.36 14.24 -6.79
C LEU A 56 -4.00 12.75 -6.71
N ALA A 57 -4.46 12.03 -5.68
CA ALA A 57 -4.20 10.60 -5.53
C ALA A 57 -4.68 9.80 -6.74
N VAL A 58 -5.90 10.09 -7.22
CA VAL A 58 -6.48 9.45 -8.41
C VAL A 58 -5.66 9.75 -9.66
N ALA A 59 -5.25 11.01 -9.86
CA ALA A 59 -4.43 11.38 -11.02
C ALA A 59 -3.06 10.68 -11.01
N LEU A 60 -2.38 10.66 -9.86
CA LEU A 60 -1.08 10.02 -9.69
C LEU A 60 -1.15 8.50 -9.88
N ASP A 61 -2.19 7.87 -9.34
CA ASP A 61 -2.42 6.42 -9.49
C ASP A 61 -2.59 6.04 -10.97
N ASN A 62 -3.36 6.80 -11.74
CA ASN A 62 -3.53 6.57 -13.19
C ASN A 62 -2.26 6.86 -14.01
N LEU A 63 -1.32 7.65 -13.49
CA LEU A 63 -0.01 7.88 -14.11
C LEU A 63 1.04 6.82 -13.71
N GLY A 64 0.70 5.89 -12.80
CA GLY A 64 1.64 4.90 -12.27
C GLY A 64 2.62 5.46 -11.23
N GLU A 65 2.39 6.67 -10.71
CA GLU A 65 3.19 7.29 -9.66
C GLU A 65 2.76 6.76 -8.27
N ALA A 66 2.89 5.44 -8.07
CA ALA A 66 2.29 4.68 -6.96
C ALA A 66 2.62 5.21 -5.55
N GLU A 67 3.88 5.56 -5.29
CA GLU A 67 4.33 6.06 -3.97
C GLU A 67 3.61 7.37 -3.63
N LEU A 68 3.63 8.34 -4.55
CA LEU A 68 2.98 9.65 -4.37
C LEU A 68 1.45 9.52 -4.33
N ALA A 69 0.89 8.60 -5.12
CA ALA A 69 -0.55 8.33 -5.10
C ALA A 69 -1.01 7.84 -3.72
N PHE A 70 -0.26 6.93 -3.10
CA PHE A 70 -0.58 6.39 -1.79
C PHE A 70 -0.46 7.45 -0.68
N GLU A 71 0.57 8.30 -0.73
CA GLU A 71 0.71 9.43 0.20
C GLU A 71 -0.47 10.41 0.10
N ALA A 72 -0.88 10.76 -1.12
CA ALA A 72 -2.02 11.63 -1.36
C ALA A 72 -3.35 10.99 -0.89
N ALA A 73 -3.50 9.68 -1.07
CA ALA A 73 -4.66 8.92 -0.58
C ALA A 73 -4.72 8.92 0.96
N CYS A 74 -3.58 8.68 1.63
CA CYS A 74 -3.45 8.79 3.09
C CYS A 74 -3.88 10.18 3.59
N GLU A 75 -3.44 11.25 2.92
CA GLU A 75 -3.83 12.61 3.28
C GLU A 75 -5.33 12.84 3.09
N ALA A 76 -5.90 12.34 2.00
CA ALA A 76 -7.34 12.46 1.72
C ALA A 76 -8.18 11.80 2.83
N VAL A 77 -7.87 10.55 3.18
CA VAL A 77 -8.57 9.81 4.24
C VAL A 77 -8.38 10.47 5.60
N LYS A 78 -7.18 10.97 5.92
CA LYS A 78 -6.95 11.73 7.16
C LYS A 78 -7.77 13.02 7.22
N GLY A 79 -7.99 13.68 6.07
CA GLY A 79 -8.76 14.91 5.97
C GLY A 79 -10.27 14.73 6.06
N ASP A 80 -10.80 13.64 5.50
CA ASP A 80 -12.21 13.28 5.59
C ASP A 80 -12.39 11.74 5.62
N PRO A 81 -12.31 11.13 6.81
CA PRO A 81 -12.38 9.67 6.95
C PRO A 81 -13.74 9.09 6.56
N MET A 82 -14.81 9.88 6.52
CA MET A 82 -16.16 9.39 6.22
C MET A 82 -16.51 9.50 4.74
N ASN A 83 -15.63 10.06 3.92
CA ASN A 83 -15.86 10.18 2.49
C ASN A 83 -15.65 8.83 1.79
N PRO A 84 -16.71 8.22 1.22
CA PRO A 84 -16.61 6.91 0.60
C PRO A 84 -15.70 6.90 -0.64
N ALA A 85 -15.58 8.01 -1.38
CA ALA A 85 -14.67 8.09 -2.51
C ALA A 85 -13.20 8.08 -2.07
N CYS A 86 -12.88 8.77 -0.96
CA CYS A 86 -11.53 8.76 -0.39
C CYS A 86 -11.15 7.36 0.10
N GLN A 87 -12.05 6.70 0.83
CA GLN A 87 -11.85 5.34 1.31
C GLN A 87 -11.68 4.35 0.16
N HIS A 88 -12.56 4.40 -0.83
CA HIS A 88 -12.46 3.51 -1.99
C HIS A 88 -11.15 3.67 -2.76
N SER A 89 -10.73 4.91 -3.04
CA SER A 89 -9.45 5.15 -3.72
C SER A 89 -8.25 4.71 -2.88
N PHE A 90 -8.29 4.92 -1.56
CA PHE A 90 -7.26 4.42 -0.65
C PHE A 90 -7.14 2.90 -0.71
N ASP A 91 -8.25 2.17 -0.61
CA ASP A 91 -8.26 0.70 -0.68
C ASP A 91 -7.70 0.20 -2.01
N VAL A 92 -8.11 0.81 -3.13
CA VAL A 92 -7.63 0.45 -4.47
C VAL A 92 -6.11 0.64 -4.57
N ILE A 93 -5.60 1.79 -4.14
CA ILE A 93 -4.16 2.11 -4.24
C ILE A 93 -3.36 1.22 -3.27
N ALA A 94 -3.82 1.03 -2.03
CA ALA A 94 -3.20 0.13 -1.06
C ALA A 94 -3.08 -1.30 -1.60
N ASN A 95 -4.15 -1.82 -2.21
CA ASN A 95 -4.16 -3.15 -2.82
C ASN A 95 -3.21 -3.27 -4.00
N ARG A 96 -3.03 -2.21 -4.81
CA ARG A 96 -2.03 -2.20 -5.88
C ARG A 96 -0.61 -2.24 -5.34
N LEU A 97 -0.31 -1.52 -4.27
CA LEU A 97 1.00 -1.58 -3.60
C LEU A 97 1.27 -2.97 -3.03
N ARG A 98 0.29 -3.58 -2.35
CA ARG A 98 0.39 -4.98 -1.86
C ARG A 98 0.63 -5.95 -3.01
N ALA A 99 -0.13 -5.83 -4.10
CA ALA A 99 0.04 -6.67 -5.28
C ALA A 99 1.43 -6.50 -5.91
N ALA A 100 1.97 -5.29 -5.97
CA ALA A 100 3.31 -5.03 -6.48
C ALA A 100 4.42 -5.65 -5.60
N LEU A 101 4.23 -5.71 -4.28
CA LEU A 101 5.12 -6.42 -3.36
C LEU A 101 4.97 -7.94 -3.45
N ALA A 102 3.75 -8.43 -3.67
CA ALA A 102 3.43 -9.85 -3.76
C ALA A 102 3.69 -10.47 -5.15
N ASP A 103 4.11 -9.67 -6.14
CA ASP A 103 4.38 -10.15 -7.49
C ASP A 103 5.45 -11.26 -7.49
N PRO A 104 5.12 -12.48 -7.95
CA PRO A 104 6.09 -13.59 -8.01
C PRO A 104 7.31 -13.29 -8.89
N ALA A 105 7.21 -12.35 -9.84
CA ALA A 105 8.33 -11.93 -10.68
C ALA A 105 9.25 -10.90 -10.00
N ARG A 106 8.87 -10.39 -8.82
CA ARG A 106 9.66 -9.41 -8.08
C ARG A 106 10.97 -10.01 -7.59
N THR A 107 12.08 -9.35 -7.89
CA THR A 107 13.39 -9.79 -7.42
C THR A 107 13.64 -9.33 -5.97
N PRO A 108 14.32 -10.13 -5.13
CA PRO A 108 14.63 -9.75 -3.75
C PRO A 108 15.47 -8.46 -3.63
N ASP A 109 16.25 -8.11 -4.65
CA ASP A 109 17.09 -6.90 -4.67
C ASP A 109 16.36 -5.64 -5.16
N ASP A 110 15.06 -5.71 -5.48
CA ASP A 110 14.30 -4.57 -5.98
C ASP A 110 14.34 -3.40 -4.95
N PRO A 111 14.92 -2.25 -5.31
CA PRO A 111 15.11 -1.12 -4.40
C PRO A 111 13.80 -0.44 -3.98
N SER A 112 12.69 -0.68 -4.69
CA SER A 112 11.38 -0.17 -4.32
C SER A 112 10.74 -0.97 -3.18
N THR A 113 11.20 -2.20 -2.89
CA THR A 113 10.63 -3.06 -1.84
C THR A 113 10.58 -2.39 -0.47
N PRO A 114 11.70 -1.88 0.09
CA PRO A 114 11.66 -1.19 1.39
C PRO A 114 10.82 0.09 1.36
N ARG A 115 10.73 0.80 0.22
CA ARG A 115 9.93 2.04 0.11
C ARG A 115 8.44 1.75 0.14
N LEU A 116 7.97 0.82 -0.70
CA LEU A 116 6.56 0.41 -0.75
C LEU A 116 6.13 -0.24 0.57
N TYR A 117 7.00 -1.08 1.14
CA TYR A 117 6.76 -1.71 2.43
C TYR A 117 6.61 -0.68 3.55
N ALA A 118 7.49 0.33 3.62
CA ALA A 118 7.42 1.38 4.63
C ALA A 118 6.11 2.18 4.52
N LEU A 119 5.68 2.54 3.31
CA LEU A 119 4.40 3.23 3.07
C LEU A 119 3.23 2.43 3.65
N LEU A 120 3.12 1.14 3.29
CA LEU A 120 2.06 0.28 3.80
C LEU A 120 2.17 0.07 5.31
N GLN A 121 3.38 -0.12 5.86
CA GLN A 121 3.60 -0.32 7.28
C GLN A 121 3.18 0.90 8.10
N ASP A 122 3.59 2.11 7.68
CA ASP A 122 3.28 3.36 8.37
C ASP A 122 1.77 3.68 8.34
N ALA A 123 1.06 3.22 7.31
CA ALA A 123 -0.39 3.31 7.22
C ALA A 123 -1.15 2.20 7.96
N GLY A 124 -0.46 1.16 8.45
CA GLY A 124 -1.10 -0.02 9.04
C GLY A 124 -1.72 -0.97 8.02
N GLU A 125 -1.33 -0.85 6.75
CA GLU A 125 -1.86 -1.59 5.60
C GLU A 125 -0.94 -2.74 5.13
N ALA A 126 0.23 -2.93 5.75
CA ALA A 126 1.11 -4.05 5.39
C ALA A 126 0.45 -5.40 5.71
N ASP A 127 0.41 -6.29 4.73
CA ASP A 127 -0.14 -7.64 4.84
C ASP A 127 0.96 -8.70 4.84
N VAL A 128 0.59 -9.97 5.00
CA VAL A 128 1.53 -11.09 5.04
C VAL A 128 2.45 -11.11 3.81
N PRO A 129 1.95 -11.08 2.55
CA PRO A 129 2.82 -10.98 1.38
C PRO A 129 3.79 -9.79 1.42
N SER A 130 3.34 -8.62 1.85
CA SER A 130 4.21 -7.43 1.99
C SER A 130 5.37 -7.69 2.97
N HIS A 131 5.10 -8.32 4.12
CA HIS A 131 6.15 -8.72 5.06
C HIS A 131 7.10 -9.77 4.50
N LEU A 132 6.60 -10.72 3.72
CA LEU A 132 7.45 -11.74 3.08
C LEU A 132 8.37 -11.13 2.02
N ALA A 133 7.87 -10.19 1.21
CA ALA A 133 8.68 -9.45 0.25
C ALA A 133 9.82 -8.70 0.95
N MET A 134 9.53 -8.01 2.05
CA MET A 134 10.54 -7.32 2.86
C MET A 134 11.54 -8.28 3.50
N ALA A 135 11.08 -9.43 4.01
CA ALA A 135 11.96 -10.44 4.59
C ALA A 135 12.95 -11.01 3.56
N SER A 136 12.46 -11.31 2.34
CA SER A 136 13.30 -11.74 1.22
C SER A 136 14.32 -10.69 0.82
N HIS A 137 13.93 -9.41 0.79
CA HIS A 137 14.84 -8.29 0.54
C HIS A 137 15.94 -8.18 1.61
N LEU A 138 15.57 -8.23 2.89
CA LEU A 138 16.53 -8.19 4.00
C LEU A 138 17.51 -9.37 3.96
N ALA A 139 17.02 -10.58 3.69
CA ALA A 139 17.86 -11.76 3.54
C ALA A 139 18.86 -11.60 2.39
N HIS A 140 18.41 -11.11 1.24
CA HIS A 140 19.28 -10.83 0.10
C HIS A 140 20.33 -9.74 0.40
N ALA A 141 19.95 -8.70 1.13
CA ALA A 141 20.85 -7.63 1.58
C ALA A 141 21.83 -8.07 2.69
N GLY A 142 21.87 -9.36 3.06
CA GLY A 142 22.74 -9.90 4.11
C GLY A 142 22.28 -9.59 5.54
N LYS A 143 21.10 -9.01 5.72
CA LYS A 143 20.49 -8.67 7.01
C LYS A 143 19.67 -9.82 7.57
N ALA A 144 20.27 -11.00 7.67
CA ALA A 144 19.55 -12.23 7.99
C ALA A 144 18.88 -12.20 9.38
N ALA A 145 19.46 -11.50 10.36
CA ALA A 145 18.86 -11.34 11.69
C ALA A 145 17.55 -10.53 11.64
N GLU A 146 17.53 -9.43 10.89
CA GLU A 146 16.31 -8.62 10.70
C GLU A 146 15.25 -9.40 9.92
N ALA A 147 15.67 -10.14 8.88
CA ALA A 147 14.77 -11.00 8.10
C ALA A 147 14.12 -12.10 8.97
N MET A 148 14.92 -12.77 9.83
CA MET A 148 14.41 -13.80 10.73
C MET A 148 13.44 -13.21 11.76
N ALA A 149 13.77 -12.06 12.35
CA ALA A 149 12.89 -11.40 13.32
C ALA A 149 11.53 -11.01 12.68
N LEU A 150 11.53 -10.57 11.43
CA LEU A 150 10.30 -10.29 10.70
C LEU A 150 9.50 -11.58 10.44
N LEU A 151 10.14 -12.67 10.01
CA LEU A 151 9.49 -13.97 9.78
C LEU A 151 8.95 -14.58 11.09
N ASP A 152 9.64 -14.39 12.21
CA ASP A 152 9.16 -14.75 13.55
C ASP A 152 7.87 -14.00 13.90
N ALA A 153 7.84 -12.68 13.68
CA ALA A 153 6.65 -11.87 13.92
C ALA A 153 5.48 -12.30 13.02
N VAL A 154 5.73 -12.55 11.73
CA VAL A 154 4.68 -13.00 10.79
C VAL A 154 4.14 -14.37 11.17
N THR A 155 5.01 -15.33 11.50
CA THR A 155 4.57 -16.69 11.89
C THR A 155 3.87 -16.71 13.26
N LEU A 156 4.17 -15.76 14.14
CA LEU A 156 3.44 -15.57 15.40
C LEU A 156 2.03 -14.99 15.17
N LEU A 157 1.90 -13.94 14.34
CA LEU A 157 0.64 -13.23 14.11
C LEU A 157 -0.27 -13.94 13.09
N SER A 158 0.31 -14.65 12.13
CA SER A 158 -0.36 -15.38 11.06
C SER A 158 0.13 -16.83 10.98
N PRO A 159 -0.11 -17.65 12.04
CA PRO A 159 0.41 -19.01 12.12
C PRO A 159 -0.13 -19.95 11.03
N VAL A 160 -1.22 -19.58 10.36
CA VAL A 160 -1.82 -20.33 9.24
C VAL A 160 -1.19 -20.01 7.89
N SER A 161 -0.25 -19.07 7.82
CA SER A 161 0.44 -18.73 6.57
C SER A 161 1.52 -19.76 6.25
N ARG A 162 1.19 -20.70 5.35
CA ARG A 162 2.15 -21.68 4.82
C ARG A 162 3.39 -21.01 4.26
N ASP A 163 3.23 -19.94 3.49
CA ASP A 163 4.34 -19.30 2.79
C ASP A 163 5.30 -18.62 3.78
N ALA A 164 4.79 -18.06 4.88
CA ALA A 164 5.65 -17.50 5.93
C ALA A 164 6.54 -18.56 6.58
N TRP A 165 5.99 -19.75 6.87
CA TRP A 165 6.77 -20.87 7.38
C TRP A 165 7.82 -21.36 6.40
N LEU A 166 7.50 -21.40 5.10
CA LEU A 166 8.47 -21.78 4.06
C LEU A 166 9.61 -20.77 3.91
N HIS A 167 9.31 -19.47 3.96
CA HIS A 167 10.35 -18.43 3.93
C HIS A 167 11.26 -18.53 5.16
N LYS A 168 10.69 -18.78 6.34
CA LYS A 168 11.45 -19.00 7.57
C LYS A 168 12.33 -20.25 7.49
N ALA A 169 11.81 -21.34 6.95
CA ALA A 169 12.59 -22.56 6.71
C ALA A 169 13.76 -22.32 5.75
N PHE A 170 13.49 -21.63 4.64
CA PHE A 170 14.50 -21.30 3.63
C PHE A 170 15.64 -20.46 4.23
N LEU A 171 15.31 -19.43 5.02
CA LEU A 171 16.31 -18.60 5.68
C LEU A 171 17.09 -19.38 6.74
N ALA A 172 16.42 -20.21 7.56
CA ALA A 172 17.08 -21.05 8.56
C ALA A 172 18.10 -22.01 7.90
N ARG A 173 17.73 -22.62 6.77
CA ARG A 173 18.65 -23.46 5.99
C ARG A 173 19.85 -22.67 5.47
N ALA A 174 19.63 -21.47 4.94
CA ALA A 174 20.72 -20.61 4.47
C ALA A 174 21.69 -20.21 5.60
N LEU A 175 21.20 -20.13 6.84
CA LEU A 175 21.99 -19.87 8.04
C LEU A 175 22.61 -21.13 8.66
N GLY A 176 22.35 -22.33 8.12
CA GLY A 176 22.86 -23.60 8.63
C GLY A 176 22.08 -24.18 9.82
N ASP A 177 20.94 -23.59 10.20
CA ASP A 177 20.06 -24.13 11.25
C ASP A 177 19.08 -25.16 10.66
N ALA A 178 19.60 -26.39 10.48
CA ALA A 178 18.82 -27.50 9.92
C ALA A 178 17.63 -27.90 10.81
N THR A 179 17.74 -27.75 12.13
CA THR A 179 16.69 -28.13 13.08
C THR A 179 15.51 -27.17 12.99
N LEU A 180 15.78 -25.86 12.97
CA LEU A 180 14.74 -24.85 12.78
C LEU A 180 14.10 -24.96 11.40
N SER A 181 14.91 -25.19 10.35
CA SER A 181 14.41 -25.42 8.99
C SER A 181 13.42 -26.58 8.96
N ALA A 182 13.77 -27.74 9.50
CA ALA A 182 12.91 -28.93 9.49
C ALA A 182 11.61 -28.70 10.29
N THR A 183 11.70 -27.96 11.40
CA THR A 183 10.53 -27.62 12.21
C THR A 183 9.56 -26.71 11.45
N CYS A 184 10.08 -25.70 10.77
CA CYS A 184 9.27 -24.79 9.94
C CYS A 184 8.62 -25.52 8.76
N GLU A 185 9.35 -26.44 8.09
CA GLU A 185 8.79 -27.27 7.01
C GLU A 185 7.67 -28.18 7.51
N ALA A 186 7.81 -28.77 8.70
CA ALA A 186 6.77 -29.58 9.32
C ALA A 186 5.50 -28.75 9.62
N GLN A 187 5.64 -27.51 10.10
CA GLN A 187 4.51 -26.59 10.29
C GLN A 187 3.82 -26.26 8.96
N ALA A 188 4.59 -25.91 7.93
CA ALA A 188 4.06 -25.64 6.60
C ALA A 188 3.30 -26.85 6.01
N ALA A 189 3.82 -28.07 6.21
CA ALA A 189 3.18 -29.30 5.77
C ALA A 189 1.89 -29.60 6.56
N ALA A 190 1.88 -29.37 7.88
CA ALA A 190 0.69 -29.54 8.70
C ALA A 190 -0.47 -28.65 8.22
N ILE A 191 -0.18 -27.38 7.90
CA ILE A 191 -1.17 -26.43 7.35
C ILE A 191 -1.71 -26.91 6.00
N ALA A 192 -0.84 -27.40 5.10
CA ALA A 192 -1.26 -27.93 3.81
C ALA A 192 -2.17 -29.17 3.92
N SER A 193 -1.95 -29.98 4.96
CA SER A 193 -2.75 -31.19 5.24
C SER A 193 -4.07 -30.91 5.94
N SER A 194 -4.19 -29.76 6.63
CA SER A 194 -5.43 -29.35 7.26
C SER A 194 -6.39 -28.79 6.20
N GLY A 195 -7.27 -29.64 5.68
CA GLY A 195 -8.43 -29.16 4.91
C GLY A 195 -9.21 -28.18 5.79
N VAL A 196 -9.25 -26.90 5.43
CA VAL A 196 -9.86 -25.87 6.28
C VAL A 196 -11.39 -26.08 6.27
N PRO A 197 -12.03 -26.46 7.40
CA PRO A 197 -13.43 -26.87 7.40
C PRO A 197 -14.41 -25.71 7.13
N PHE A 198 -13.92 -24.46 7.08
CA PHE A 198 -14.72 -23.25 6.87
C PHE A 198 -14.09 -22.27 5.88
N ALA A 199 -13.38 -22.76 4.85
CA ALA A 199 -12.87 -21.88 3.80
C ALA A 199 -14.02 -21.10 3.15
N ILE A 200 -14.01 -19.77 3.30
CA ILE A 200 -14.86 -18.87 2.52
C ILE A 200 -14.34 -18.96 1.07
N PRO A 201 -15.19 -19.26 0.08
CA PRO A 201 -14.75 -19.30 -1.32
C PRO A 201 -14.07 -17.99 -1.68
N ALA A 202 -12.87 -18.08 -2.26
CA ALA A 202 -12.18 -16.90 -2.77
C ALA A 202 -13.12 -16.10 -3.70
N PRO A 203 -13.16 -14.76 -3.61
CA PRO A 203 -13.90 -13.96 -4.58
C PRO A 203 -13.41 -14.32 -5.98
N ARG A 204 -14.35 -14.61 -6.89
CA ARG A 204 -14.06 -15.01 -8.27
C ARG A 204 -13.10 -13.99 -8.90
N GLY A 205 -11.84 -14.37 -9.11
CA GLY A 205 -10.84 -13.51 -9.76
C GLY A 205 -9.37 -13.73 -9.35
N ALA A 206 -9.09 -14.37 -8.21
CA ALA A 206 -7.71 -14.73 -7.86
C ALA A 206 -7.32 -16.05 -8.54
N LEU A 207 -6.56 -15.98 -9.63
CA LEU A 207 -5.91 -17.13 -10.23
C LEU A 207 -4.57 -17.37 -9.52
N CYS A 208 -4.35 -18.63 -9.14
CA CYS A 208 -3.09 -19.18 -8.66
C CYS A 208 -1.99 -19.15 -9.73
#